data_AF-A0A2T2P7J8-F1
#
_entry.id   AF-A0A2T2P7J8-F1
#
_cell.length_a   1.000
_cell.length_b   1.000
_cell.length_c   1.000
_cell.angle_alpha   90.00
_cell.angle_beta   90.00
_cell.angle_gamma   90.00
#
_symmetry.space_group_name_H-M   'P 1'
#
loop_
_entity.id
_entity.type
_entity.pdbx_description
1 polymer ?
#
loop_
_entity_poly.entity_id
_entity_poly.type
_entity_poly.pdbx_seq_one_letter_code
_entity_poly.pdbx_strand_id
1 'polypeptide(L)'
;LKPHGQDSSKEQVVIAPFFETDAKLLGHLQDQTSTTDLLKTIFTLRTADGEKKYPLDTIRPKLFSQFMEMAGELDEDGWFQDVPFSLCHLDLEPRNILIDATHDKQRPIITGILDWDSAVLAPSFMSCKPPQWIWDWQDDEDEDEQTANDVPPTKECIKLKIAFEMAAGWDYMLYAYSPVYRLARRLVRFAIDGIRSAEDIDEAEKILEEWNQTRSSS
;
A
#
# COMPACT_ATOMS: atom_id res chain seq x y z
N LEU A 1 -13.29 49.69 -13.29
CA LEU A 1 -13.59 48.39 -12.65
C LEU A 1 -12.28 47.63 -12.53
N LYS A 2 -11.78 47.43 -11.30
CA LYS A 2 -10.53 46.70 -11.05
C LYS A 2 -10.75 45.19 -11.32
N PRO A 3 -9.76 44.45 -11.83
CA PRO A 3 -9.85 43.00 -11.88
C PRO A 3 -9.63 42.42 -10.47
N HIS A 4 -10.51 41.53 -10.04
CA HIS A 4 -10.31 40.73 -8.84
C HIS A 4 -9.16 39.75 -9.08
N GLY A 5 -8.16 39.81 -8.19
CA GLY A 5 -7.05 38.89 -8.17
C GLY A 5 -7.54 37.47 -7.92
N GLN A 6 -7.07 36.54 -8.74
CA GLN A 6 -7.04 35.13 -8.39
C GLN A 6 -6.01 34.96 -7.27
N ASP A 7 -6.51 34.79 -6.05
CA ASP A 7 -5.72 34.24 -4.97
C ASP A 7 -5.67 32.72 -5.21
N SER A 8 -4.62 32.28 -5.91
CA SER A 8 -4.30 30.87 -6.08
C SER A 8 -3.61 30.40 -4.80
N SER A 9 -4.36 30.30 -3.70
CA SER A 9 -3.93 29.48 -2.58
C SER A 9 -3.88 28.04 -3.09
N LYS A 10 -2.68 27.52 -3.34
CA LYS A 10 -2.46 26.09 -3.55
C LYS A 10 -3.08 25.39 -2.35
N GLU A 11 -4.17 24.65 -2.57
CA GLU A 11 -4.73 23.78 -1.54
C GLU A 11 -3.64 22.74 -1.22
N GLN A 12 -2.97 22.95 -0.09
CA GLN A 12 -1.95 22.03 0.40
C GLN A 12 -2.71 20.83 0.95
N VAL A 13 -2.69 19.72 0.21
CA VAL A 13 -3.27 18.45 0.65
C VAL A 13 -2.43 17.98 1.84
N VAL A 14 -3.02 18.01 3.03
CA VAL A 14 -2.39 17.56 4.27
C VAL A 14 -2.50 16.03 4.33
N ILE A 15 -1.38 15.34 4.19
CA ILE A 15 -1.31 13.89 4.37
C ILE A 15 -1.05 13.61 5.86
N ALA A 16 -2.06 13.07 6.53
CA ALA A 16 -1.91 12.57 7.90
C ALA A 16 -1.08 11.29 7.91
N PRO A 17 -0.29 11.03 8.98
CA PRO A 17 0.42 9.77 9.17
C PRO A 17 -0.55 8.61 9.24
N PHE A 18 -0.04 7.44 8.87
CA PHE A 18 -0.80 6.20 8.80
C PHE A 18 -1.29 5.63 10.15
N PHE A 19 -0.90 6.21 11.29
CA PHE A 19 -1.22 5.69 12.63
C PHE A 19 -1.37 6.81 13.65
N GLU A 20 -2.05 6.51 14.76
CA GLU A 20 -2.22 7.44 15.88
C GLU A 20 -0.85 7.96 16.36
N THR A 21 -0.62 9.23 16.08
CA THR A 21 0.60 9.94 16.45
C THR A 21 0.21 11.17 17.25
N ASP A 22 1.05 11.48 18.24
CA ASP A 22 0.88 12.63 19.12
C ASP A 22 0.68 13.92 18.29
N ALA A 23 -0.25 14.80 18.65
CA ALA A 23 -0.66 15.94 17.81
C ALA A 23 0.47 16.90 17.43
N LYS A 24 1.58 16.88 18.17
CA LYS A 24 2.81 17.64 17.86
C LYS A 24 3.57 17.10 16.65
N LEU A 25 3.40 15.82 16.32
CA LEU A 25 4.05 15.12 15.21
C LEU A 25 3.35 15.39 13.87
N LEU A 26 2.04 15.60 13.90
CA LEU A 26 1.23 15.99 12.73
C LEU A 26 1.74 17.28 12.07
N GLY A 27 2.27 18.22 12.85
CA GLY A 27 2.83 19.48 12.34
C GLY A 27 4.09 19.30 11.47
N HIS A 28 4.84 18.20 11.63
CA HIS A 28 6.03 17.91 10.81
C HIS A 28 5.71 17.19 9.50
N LEU A 29 4.49 16.63 9.38
CA LEU A 29 4.03 15.89 8.20
C LEU A 29 3.31 16.77 7.18
N GLN A 30 2.88 17.98 7.58
CA GLN A 30 2.14 18.93 6.74
C GLN A 30 2.92 19.47 5.53
N ASP A 31 4.26 19.35 5.54
CA ASP A 31 5.14 19.84 4.45
C ASP A 31 5.76 18.70 3.61
N GLN A 32 5.35 17.45 3.81
CA GLN A 32 5.96 16.31 3.09
C GLN A 32 5.37 16.17 1.69
N THR A 33 6.23 16.23 0.67
CA THR A 33 5.83 16.19 -0.74
C THR A 33 6.09 14.85 -1.43
N SER A 34 6.84 13.93 -0.82
CA SER A 34 7.22 12.64 -1.43
C SER A 34 6.86 11.43 -0.54
N THR A 35 6.59 10.29 -1.18
CA THR A 35 6.38 9.01 -0.50
C THR A 35 7.57 8.61 0.37
N THR A 36 8.79 8.85 -0.10
CA THR A 36 10.04 8.54 0.59
C THR A 36 10.19 9.30 1.88
N ASP A 37 9.94 10.61 1.85
CA ASP A 37 10.09 11.44 3.04
C ASP A 37 9.03 11.08 4.09
N LEU A 38 7.81 10.74 3.65
CA LEU A 38 6.75 10.23 4.51
C LEU A 38 7.18 8.92 5.20
N LEU A 39 7.68 7.94 4.44
CA LEU A 39 8.14 6.67 4.96
C LEU A 39 9.31 6.85 5.95
N LYS A 40 10.33 7.63 5.57
CA LYS A 40 11.49 7.91 6.43
C LYS A 40 11.08 8.60 7.73
N THR A 41 10.15 9.55 7.65
CA THR A 41 9.59 10.19 8.84
C THR A 41 8.91 9.18 9.73
N ILE A 42 8.01 8.37 9.20
CA ILE A 42 7.28 7.35 9.96
C ILE A 42 8.23 6.36 10.65
N PHE A 43 9.22 5.82 9.94
CA PHE A 43 10.17 4.88 10.52
C PHE A 43 11.04 5.53 11.60
N THR A 44 11.45 6.79 11.42
CA THR A 44 12.15 7.57 12.47
C THR A 44 11.29 7.68 13.73
N LEU A 45 10.00 7.98 13.58
CA LEU A 45 9.08 8.10 14.71
C LEU A 45 8.85 6.77 15.42
N ARG A 46 8.72 5.67 14.67
CA ARG A 46 8.58 4.33 15.23
C ARG A 46 9.82 3.90 15.99
N THR A 47 11.01 4.19 15.48
CA THR A 47 12.27 3.96 16.19
C THR A 47 12.29 4.72 17.52
N ALA A 48 11.98 6.02 17.50
CA ALA A 48 11.99 6.83 18.71
C ALA A 48 10.94 6.41 19.76
N ASP A 49 9.77 5.91 19.34
CA ASP A 49 8.77 5.34 20.25
C ASP A 49 9.21 3.98 20.80
N GLY A 50 9.79 3.13 19.94
CA GLY A 50 10.34 1.82 20.29
C GLY A 50 11.45 1.92 21.32
N GLU A 51 12.40 2.84 21.16
CA GLU A 51 13.49 3.08 22.12
C GLU A 51 12.98 3.47 23.51
N LYS A 52 11.87 4.21 23.60
CA LYS A 52 11.25 4.59 24.88
C LYS A 52 10.56 3.42 25.56
N LYS A 53 9.86 2.58 24.79
CA LYS A 53 9.06 1.45 25.30
C LYS A 53 9.93 0.21 25.58
N TYR A 54 10.93 -0.04 24.74
CA TYR A 54 11.75 -1.25 24.71
C TYR A 54 13.23 -0.89 24.51
N PRO A 55 13.91 -0.28 25.52
CA PRO A 55 15.26 0.26 25.37
C PRO A 55 16.36 -0.79 25.10
N LEU A 56 16.04 -2.08 25.29
CA LEU A 56 16.96 -3.20 25.00
C LEU A 56 16.72 -3.82 23.61
N ASP A 57 15.69 -3.38 22.89
CA ASP A 57 15.41 -3.85 21.55
C ASP A 57 16.36 -3.20 20.55
N THR A 58 17.23 -4.01 19.98
CA THR A 58 18.18 -3.61 18.94
C THR A 58 17.74 -4.06 17.55
N ILE A 59 16.70 -4.89 17.45
CA ILE A 59 16.26 -5.52 16.20
C ILE A 59 15.36 -4.56 15.44
N ARG A 60 14.29 -4.05 16.06
CA ARG A 60 13.34 -3.15 15.38
C ARG A 60 13.98 -1.85 14.87
N PRO A 61 14.83 -1.14 15.64
CA PRO A 61 15.52 0.04 15.14
C PRO A 61 16.39 -0.25 13.90
N LYS A 62 17.07 -1.40 13.89
CA LYS A 62 17.88 -1.83 12.74
C LYS A 62 17.01 -2.06 11.51
N LEU A 63 15.91 -2.81 11.64
CA LEU A 63 15.00 -3.07 10.53
C LEU A 63 14.38 -1.78 9.98
N PHE A 64 13.95 -0.86 10.85
CA PHE A 64 13.45 0.44 10.42
C PHE A 64 14.52 1.28 9.69
N SER A 65 15.79 1.20 10.10
CA SER A 65 16.88 1.83 9.35
C SER A 65 17.01 1.26 7.94
N GLN A 66 16.95 -0.06 7.80
CA GLN A 66 17.04 -0.73 6.50
C GLN A 66 15.81 -0.44 5.62
N PHE A 67 14.62 -0.29 6.20
CA PHE A 67 13.43 0.18 5.48
C PHE A 67 13.56 1.61 4.97
N MET A 68 14.23 2.50 5.72
CA MET A 68 14.51 3.86 5.26
C MET A 68 15.49 3.88 4.08
N GLU A 69 16.49 2.99 4.08
CA GLU A 69 17.41 2.77 2.97
C GLU A 69 16.65 2.28 1.73
N MET A 70 15.87 1.21 1.87
CA MET A 70 15.01 0.67 0.80
C MET A 70 14.05 1.73 0.23
N ALA A 71 13.42 2.55 1.08
CA ALA A 71 12.55 3.65 0.63
C ALA A 71 13.32 4.68 -0.21
N GLY A 72 14.55 5.02 0.19
CA GLY A 72 15.41 5.92 -0.60
C GLY A 72 15.74 5.34 -1.96
N GLU A 73 16.09 4.06 -2.01
CA GLU A 73 16.45 3.37 -3.25
C GLU A 73 15.28 3.25 -4.21
N LEU A 74 14.07 2.95 -3.71
CA LEU A 74 12.85 2.93 -4.52
C LEU A 74 12.57 4.29 -5.18
N ASP A 75 12.85 5.37 -4.48
CA ASP A 75 12.69 6.73 -5.00
C ASP A 75 13.74 7.08 -6.07
N GLU A 76 15.00 6.76 -5.80
CA GLU A 76 16.12 6.98 -6.70
C GLU A 76 15.93 6.23 -8.02
N ASP A 77 15.35 5.03 -7.96
CA ASP A 77 15.00 4.21 -9.13
C ASP A 77 13.68 4.68 -9.81
N GLY A 78 13.01 5.70 -9.27
CA GLY A 78 11.83 6.33 -9.86
C GLY A 78 10.49 5.62 -9.58
N TRP A 79 10.46 4.61 -8.69
CA TRP A 79 9.23 3.84 -8.43
C TRP A 79 8.14 4.66 -7.74
N PHE A 80 8.50 5.74 -7.05
CA PHE A 80 7.55 6.67 -6.44
C PHE A 80 7.26 7.90 -7.28
N GLN A 81 7.95 8.08 -8.41
CA GLN A 81 7.75 9.22 -9.28
C GLN A 81 6.37 9.16 -9.93
N ASP A 82 5.67 10.30 -9.92
CA ASP A 82 4.34 10.47 -10.53
C ASP A 82 3.26 9.50 -10.02
N VAL A 83 3.47 8.85 -8.87
CA VAL A 83 2.46 8.01 -8.22
C VAL A 83 1.51 8.91 -7.43
N PRO A 84 0.21 9.00 -7.80
CA PRO A 84 -0.74 9.81 -7.07
C PRO A 84 -1.08 9.17 -5.73
N PHE A 85 -1.44 9.99 -4.74
CA PHE A 85 -2.05 9.50 -3.51
C PHE A 85 -3.55 9.29 -3.70
N SER A 86 -4.09 8.22 -3.11
CA SER A 86 -5.51 7.89 -3.11
C SER A 86 -5.97 7.47 -1.72
N LEU A 87 -7.29 7.54 -1.49
CA LEU A 87 -7.89 6.93 -0.31
C LEU A 87 -7.92 5.41 -0.53
N CYS A 88 -7.10 4.69 0.23
CA CYS A 88 -6.92 3.25 0.14
C CYS A 88 -7.72 2.53 1.23
N HIS A 89 -8.54 1.55 0.84
CA HIS A 89 -9.36 0.75 1.77
C HIS A 89 -8.54 -0.17 2.68
N LEU A 90 -7.39 -0.66 2.20
CA LEU A 90 -6.52 -1.66 2.82
C LEU A 90 -7.13 -3.06 3.06
N ASP A 91 -8.45 -3.21 3.13
CA ASP A 91 -9.13 -4.51 3.30
C ASP A 91 -10.23 -4.74 2.26
N LEU A 92 -9.90 -4.59 0.97
CA LEU A 92 -10.89 -4.72 -0.11
C LEU A 92 -11.14 -6.19 -0.47
N GLU A 93 -11.93 -6.85 0.38
CA GLU A 93 -12.29 -8.27 0.27
C GLU A 93 -13.78 -8.44 -0.07
N PRO A 94 -14.23 -9.59 -0.60
CA PRO A 94 -15.63 -9.75 -1.04
C PRO A 94 -16.67 -9.49 0.05
N ARG A 95 -16.33 -9.77 1.32
CA ARG A 95 -17.18 -9.48 2.49
C ARG A 95 -17.49 -7.98 2.64
N ASN A 96 -16.65 -7.11 2.07
CA ASN A 96 -16.75 -5.66 2.17
C ASN A 96 -17.41 -5.02 0.94
N ILE A 97 -17.92 -5.81 -0.02
CA ILE A 97 -18.56 -5.32 -1.24
C ILE A 97 -20.06 -5.66 -1.23
N LEU A 98 -20.91 -4.63 -1.27
CA LEU A 98 -22.35 -4.80 -1.39
C LEU A 98 -22.79 -4.85 -2.86
N ILE A 99 -23.55 -5.88 -3.19
CA ILE A 99 -24.05 -6.13 -4.53
C ILE A 99 -25.59 -6.13 -4.53
N ASP A 100 -26.21 -5.36 -5.43
CA ASP A 100 -27.63 -5.51 -5.75
C ASP A 100 -27.80 -6.35 -7.02
N ALA A 101 -28.41 -7.52 -6.87
CA ALA A 101 -28.76 -8.44 -7.95
C ALA A 101 -30.29 -8.65 -8.07
N THR A 102 -31.10 -7.81 -7.41
CA THR A 102 -32.57 -7.97 -7.36
C THR A 102 -33.25 -7.57 -8.65
N HIS A 103 -32.71 -6.56 -9.36
CA HIS A 103 -33.27 -6.03 -10.60
C HIS A 103 -32.81 -6.80 -11.85
N ASP A 104 -31.52 -7.15 -11.94
CA ASP A 104 -30.95 -7.93 -13.04
C ASP A 104 -29.85 -8.87 -12.51
N LYS A 105 -30.14 -10.18 -12.51
CA LYS A 105 -29.18 -11.20 -12.06
C LYS A 105 -27.97 -11.36 -12.99
N GLN A 106 -28.07 -10.95 -14.26
CA GLN A 106 -26.96 -11.02 -15.21
C GLN A 106 -26.07 -9.78 -15.16
N ARG A 107 -26.56 -8.69 -14.55
CA ARG A 107 -25.85 -7.41 -14.44
C ARG A 107 -25.96 -6.85 -13.01
N PRO A 108 -25.43 -7.59 -12.02
CA PRO A 108 -25.38 -7.09 -10.65
C PRO A 108 -24.60 -5.76 -10.60
N ILE A 109 -25.04 -4.85 -9.73
CA ILE A 109 -24.36 -3.58 -9.51
C ILE A 109 -23.72 -3.54 -8.12
N ILE A 110 -22.51 -2.99 -8.04
CA ILE A 110 -21.90 -2.66 -6.76
C ILE A 110 -22.64 -1.42 -6.22
N THR A 111 -23.20 -1.54 -5.02
CA THR A 111 -24.01 -0.49 -4.38
C THR A 111 -23.29 0.21 -3.24
N GLY A 112 -22.25 -0.42 -2.69
CA GLY A 112 -21.47 0.15 -1.61
C GLY A 112 -20.23 -0.67 -1.30
N ILE A 113 -19.27 0.00 -0.68
CA ILE A 113 -18.08 -0.59 -0.09
C ILE A 113 -18.17 -0.32 1.42
N LEU A 114 -18.02 -1.35 2.23
CA LEU A 114 -18.11 -1.32 3.69
C LEU A 114 -16.73 -1.41 4.32
N ASP A 115 -16.66 -1.12 5.63
CA ASP A 115 -15.48 -1.39 6.47
C ASP A 115 -14.26 -0.50 6.18
N TRP A 116 -14.49 0.81 6.18
CA TRP A 116 -13.47 1.84 5.95
C TRP A 116 -12.63 2.18 7.19
N ASP A 117 -12.66 1.37 8.26
CA ASP A 117 -11.98 1.69 9.52
C ASP A 117 -10.44 1.69 9.40
N SER A 118 -9.94 0.92 8.45
CA SER A 118 -8.52 0.76 8.13
C SER A 118 -8.07 1.66 6.97
N ALA A 119 -8.94 2.57 6.52
CA ALA A 119 -8.66 3.38 5.34
C ALA A 119 -7.57 4.43 5.60
N VAL A 120 -6.68 4.61 4.63
CA VAL A 120 -5.56 5.55 4.71
C VAL A 120 -5.40 6.36 3.42
N LEU A 121 -4.81 7.55 3.51
CA LEU A 121 -4.37 8.30 2.34
C LEU A 121 -2.92 7.86 2.00
N ALA A 122 -2.75 6.99 1.00
CA ALA A 122 -1.46 6.39 0.65
C ALA A 122 -1.20 6.46 -0.87
N PRO A 123 0.02 6.14 -1.34
CA PRO A 123 0.28 6.03 -2.77
C PRO A 123 -0.67 5.02 -3.44
N SER A 124 -1.15 5.33 -4.66
CA SER A 124 -2.24 4.58 -5.31
C SER A 124 -1.93 3.10 -5.55
N PHE A 125 -0.65 2.72 -5.62
CA PHE A 125 -0.27 1.31 -5.70
C PHE A 125 -0.74 0.49 -4.49
N MET A 126 -1.06 1.13 -3.36
CA MET A 126 -1.65 0.50 -2.17
C MET A 126 -3.09 0.02 -2.40
N SER A 127 -3.82 0.63 -3.35
CA SER A 127 -5.16 0.19 -3.75
C SER A 127 -5.14 -0.91 -4.81
N CYS A 128 -3.97 -1.30 -5.28
CA CYS A 128 -3.81 -2.20 -6.42
C CYS A 128 -3.34 -3.60 -6.02
N LYS A 129 -3.57 -4.06 -4.78
CA LYS A 129 -3.39 -5.49 -4.45
C LYS A 129 -4.20 -6.31 -5.47
N PRO A 130 -3.61 -7.29 -6.18
CA PRO A 130 -4.35 -8.17 -7.07
C PRO A 130 -5.49 -8.86 -6.31
N PRO A 131 -6.77 -8.74 -6.74
CA PRO A 131 -7.89 -9.38 -6.07
C PRO A 131 -7.96 -10.86 -6.48
N GLN A 132 -7.01 -11.66 -6.00
CA GLN A 132 -6.87 -13.07 -6.38
C GLN A 132 -8.14 -13.87 -6.12
N TRP A 133 -8.88 -13.52 -5.09
CA TRP A 133 -10.23 -13.99 -4.79
C TRP A 133 -11.20 -14.01 -6.00
N ILE A 134 -10.96 -13.22 -7.05
CA ILE A 134 -11.76 -13.26 -8.29
C ILE A 134 -11.50 -14.52 -9.11
N TRP A 135 -10.26 -15.02 -9.16
CA TRP A 135 -9.85 -16.09 -10.08
C TRP A 135 -9.10 -17.25 -9.42
N ASP A 136 -8.73 -17.15 -8.16
CA ASP A 136 -7.98 -18.16 -7.40
C ASP A 136 -8.34 -18.08 -5.90
N TRP A 137 -9.64 -18.15 -5.61
CA TRP A 137 -10.16 -18.15 -4.24
C TRP A 137 -9.66 -19.37 -3.46
N GLN A 138 -8.92 -19.13 -2.38
CA GLN A 138 -8.52 -20.15 -1.42
C GLN A 138 -9.29 -19.89 -0.12
N ASP A 139 -10.14 -20.83 0.31
CA ASP A 139 -11.08 -20.63 1.42
C ASP A 139 -10.38 -20.39 2.79
N ASP A 140 -9.14 -20.86 2.95
CA ASP A 140 -8.46 -20.97 4.27
C ASP A 140 -7.00 -20.46 4.26
N GLU A 141 -6.53 -19.83 3.18
CA GLU A 141 -5.13 -19.38 3.06
C GLU A 141 -5.05 -17.86 2.88
N ASP A 142 -4.15 -17.21 3.62
CA ASP A 142 -3.79 -15.82 3.35
C ASP A 142 -3.24 -15.73 1.92
N GLU A 143 -3.85 -14.90 1.08
CA GLU A 143 -3.45 -14.75 -0.32
C GLU A 143 -1.99 -14.30 -0.44
N ASP A 144 -1.11 -15.17 -0.94
CA ASP A 144 0.24 -14.79 -1.34
C ASP A 144 0.19 -14.02 -2.67
N GLU A 145 0.34 -12.70 -2.59
CA GLU A 145 0.34 -11.80 -3.75
C GLU A 145 1.34 -12.21 -4.85
N GLN A 146 2.38 -12.99 -4.52
CA GLN A 146 3.31 -13.54 -5.51
C GLN A 146 2.63 -14.44 -6.53
N THR A 147 1.63 -15.22 -6.12
CA THR A 147 0.92 -16.18 -6.98
C THR A 147 -0.09 -15.50 -7.90
N ALA A 148 -0.34 -14.19 -7.74
CA ALA A 148 -1.19 -13.44 -8.66
C ALA A 148 -0.69 -13.47 -10.11
N ASN A 149 0.62 -13.60 -10.32
CA ASN A 149 1.25 -13.74 -11.64
C ASN A 149 1.08 -15.13 -12.25
N ASP A 150 0.68 -16.13 -11.47
CA ASP A 150 0.52 -17.50 -11.96
C ASP A 150 -0.65 -17.63 -12.93
N VAL A 151 -0.65 -18.73 -13.67
CA VAL A 151 -1.74 -19.10 -14.55
C VAL A 151 -2.85 -19.71 -13.70
N PRO A 152 -4.07 -19.14 -13.69
CA PRO A 152 -5.16 -19.69 -12.90
C PRO A 152 -5.50 -21.13 -13.30
N PRO A 153 -5.97 -21.97 -12.36
CA PRO A 153 -6.03 -23.43 -12.53
C PRO A 153 -7.07 -23.89 -13.56
N THR A 154 -8.09 -23.07 -13.85
CA THR A 154 -9.19 -23.44 -14.75
C THR A 154 -9.35 -22.44 -15.90
N LYS A 155 -9.96 -22.90 -17.00
CA LYS A 155 -10.30 -22.04 -18.15
C LYS A 155 -11.27 -20.92 -17.78
N GLU A 156 -12.09 -21.12 -16.76
CA GLU A 156 -13.03 -20.12 -16.26
C GLU A 156 -12.29 -19.04 -15.48
N CYS A 157 -11.43 -19.44 -14.54
CA CYS A 157 -10.55 -18.54 -13.80
C CYS A 157 -9.65 -17.70 -14.71
N ILE A 158 -9.09 -18.30 -15.78
CA ILE A 158 -8.32 -17.56 -16.79
C ILE A 158 -9.17 -16.46 -17.43
N LYS A 159 -10.43 -16.75 -17.77
CA LYS A 159 -11.34 -15.74 -18.35
C LYS A 159 -11.68 -14.63 -17.35
N LEU A 160 -11.84 -14.96 -16.07
CA LEU A 160 -12.09 -13.98 -15.01
C LEU A 160 -10.90 -13.05 -14.82
N LYS A 161 -9.68 -13.60 -14.74
CA LYS A 161 -8.44 -12.82 -14.68
C LYS A 161 -8.34 -11.88 -15.89
N ILE A 162 -8.46 -12.40 -17.11
CA ILE A 162 -8.43 -11.56 -18.34
C ILE A 162 -9.50 -10.46 -18.32
N ALA A 163 -10.74 -10.79 -17.93
CA ALA A 163 -11.83 -9.82 -17.86
C ALA A 163 -11.54 -8.70 -16.84
N PHE A 164 -10.98 -9.06 -15.69
CA PHE A 164 -10.55 -8.09 -14.68
C PHE A 164 -9.42 -7.21 -15.19
N GLU A 165 -8.34 -7.79 -15.70
CA GLU A 165 -7.15 -7.05 -16.18
C GLU A 165 -7.53 -6.07 -17.31
N MET A 166 -8.42 -6.48 -18.22
CA MET A 166 -8.95 -5.61 -19.27
C MET A 166 -9.78 -4.44 -18.72
N ALA A 167 -10.55 -4.65 -17.65
CA ALA A 167 -11.38 -3.62 -17.05
C ALA A 167 -10.58 -2.66 -16.14
N ALA A 168 -9.57 -3.18 -15.43
CA ALA A 168 -8.74 -2.44 -14.49
C ALA A 168 -7.79 -1.45 -15.22
N GLY A 169 -7.33 -1.82 -16.41
CA GLY A 169 -6.48 -0.97 -17.24
C GLY A 169 -5.01 -1.00 -16.85
N TRP A 170 -4.18 -0.39 -17.70
CA TRP A 170 -2.72 -0.53 -17.65
C TRP A 170 -2.09 -0.07 -16.32
N ASP A 171 -2.50 1.07 -15.77
CA ASP A 171 -1.89 1.62 -14.56
C ASP A 171 -2.13 0.71 -13.35
N TYR A 172 -3.35 0.14 -13.24
CA TYR A 172 -3.64 -0.87 -12.22
C TYR A 172 -2.73 -2.08 -12.38
N MET A 173 -2.59 -2.58 -13.61
CA MET A 173 -1.77 -3.76 -13.90
C MET A 173 -0.30 -3.55 -13.55
N LEU A 174 0.24 -2.37 -13.85
CA LEU A 174 1.61 -2.00 -13.50
C LEU A 174 1.82 -2.07 -11.99
N TYR A 175 0.92 -1.45 -11.22
CA TYR A 175 1.02 -1.45 -9.76
C TYR A 175 0.76 -2.84 -9.17
N ALA A 176 -0.21 -3.59 -9.68
CA ALA A 176 -0.63 -4.86 -9.11
C ALA A 176 0.41 -5.96 -9.30
N TYR A 177 0.99 -6.10 -10.50
CA TYR A 177 1.78 -7.29 -10.85
C TYR A 177 3.29 -7.07 -10.82
N SER A 178 3.77 -5.82 -10.77
CA SER A 178 5.20 -5.52 -10.65
C SER A 178 5.73 -6.03 -9.30
N PRO A 179 6.79 -6.87 -9.30
CA PRO A 179 7.46 -7.31 -8.07
C PRO A 179 7.93 -6.14 -7.20
N VAL A 180 8.34 -5.03 -7.82
CA VAL A 180 8.80 -3.85 -7.08
C VAL A 180 7.65 -3.12 -6.38
N TYR A 181 6.50 -2.98 -7.03
CA TYR A 181 5.32 -2.37 -6.38
C TYR A 181 4.73 -3.27 -5.29
N ARG A 182 4.86 -4.60 -5.41
CA ARG A 182 4.55 -5.54 -4.32
C ARG A 182 5.44 -5.29 -3.10
N LEU A 183 6.75 -5.16 -3.31
CA LEU A 183 7.70 -4.84 -2.24
C LEU A 183 7.41 -3.45 -1.63
N ALA A 184 7.08 -2.45 -2.47
CA ALA A 184 6.69 -1.13 -2.00
C ALA A 184 5.41 -1.17 -1.14
N ARG A 185 4.39 -1.96 -1.52
CA ARG A 185 3.20 -2.17 -0.69
C ARG A 185 3.53 -2.76 0.67
N ARG A 186 4.36 -3.81 0.72
CA ARG A 186 4.81 -4.45 1.97
C ARG A 186 5.59 -3.48 2.86
N LEU A 187 6.47 -2.66 2.27
CA LEU A 187 7.18 -1.59 2.98
C LEU A 187 6.22 -0.55 3.60
N VAL A 188 5.23 -0.08 2.82
CA VAL A 188 4.22 0.86 3.32
C VAL A 188 3.36 0.21 4.41
N ARG A 189 3.04 -1.09 4.33
CA ARG A 189 2.38 -1.82 5.41
C ARG A 189 3.17 -1.78 6.71
N PHE A 190 4.48 -1.99 6.69
CA PHE A 190 5.31 -1.81 7.88
C PHE A 190 5.30 -0.37 8.41
N ALA A 191 5.15 0.63 7.55
CA ALA A 191 4.97 2.01 7.98
C ALA A 191 3.61 2.22 8.69
N ILE A 192 2.53 1.58 8.20
CA ILE A 192 1.17 1.65 8.79
C ILE A 192 1.09 0.85 10.10
N ASP A 193 1.61 -0.37 10.11
CA ASP A 193 1.37 -1.32 11.19
C ASP A 193 2.52 -1.38 12.21
N GLY A 194 3.75 -1.18 11.76
CA GLY A 194 4.97 -1.41 12.54
C GLY A 194 5.35 -2.89 12.63
N ILE A 195 6.29 -3.22 13.53
CA ILE A 195 6.76 -4.59 13.79
C ILE A 195 6.29 -4.99 15.19
N ARG A 196 5.27 -5.86 15.26
CA ARG A 196 4.53 -6.22 16.48
C ARG A 196 4.83 -7.65 16.94
N SER A 197 5.13 -8.56 16.02
CA SER A 197 5.39 -9.98 16.31
C SER A 197 6.78 -10.44 15.83
N ALA A 198 7.10 -11.70 16.08
CA ALA A 198 8.27 -12.36 15.47
C ALA A 198 8.03 -12.64 13.98
N GLU A 199 6.79 -12.96 13.60
CA GLU A 199 6.40 -13.14 12.20
C GLU A 199 6.62 -11.85 11.39
N ASP A 200 6.37 -10.68 11.99
CA ASP A 200 6.67 -9.38 11.38
C ASP A 200 8.18 -9.17 11.19
N ILE A 201 9.02 -9.73 12.07
CA ILE A 201 10.49 -9.68 11.92
C ILE A 201 10.92 -10.57 10.77
N ASP A 202 10.42 -11.80 10.71
CA ASP A 202 10.73 -12.74 9.62
C ASP A 202 10.30 -12.16 8.25
N GLU A 203 9.11 -11.56 8.20
CA GLU A 203 8.59 -10.88 7.00
C GLU A 203 9.40 -9.62 6.65
N ALA A 204 9.85 -8.85 7.65
CA ALA A 204 10.71 -7.69 7.46
C ALA A 204 12.06 -8.09 6.85
N GLU A 205 12.67 -9.17 7.35
CA GLU A 205 13.91 -9.71 6.80
C GLU A 205 13.70 -10.23 5.37
N LYS A 206 12.58 -10.92 5.12
CA LYS A 206 12.21 -11.43 3.80
C LYS A 206 12.05 -10.32 2.75
N ILE A 207 11.37 -9.20 3.07
CA ILE A 207 11.23 -8.11 2.10
C ILE A 207 12.58 -7.48 1.74
N LEU A 208 13.48 -7.34 2.72
CA LEU A 208 14.81 -6.78 2.52
C LEU A 208 15.68 -7.72 1.66
N GLU A 209 15.58 -9.03 1.90
CA GLU A 209 16.25 -10.03 1.08
C GLU A 209 15.75 -10.00 -0.37
N GLU A 210 14.43 -10.04 -0.59
CA GLU A 210 13.82 -9.96 -1.92
C GLU A 210 14.22 -8.67 -2.66
N TRP A 211 14.27 -7.53 -1.97
CA TRP A 211 14.70 -6.27 -2.55
C TRP A 211 16.16 -6.31 -3.01
N ASN A 212 17.06 -6.83 -2.17
CA ASN A 212 18.48 -6.98 -2.51
C ASN A 212 18.69 -7.90 -3.72
N GLN A 213 17.91 -8.98 -3.82
CA GLN A 213 17.95 -9.90 -4.97
C GLN A 213 17.46 -9.23 -6.26
N THR A 214 16.40 -8.42 -6.18
CA THR A 214 15.84 -7.67 -7.31
C THR A 214 16.87 -6.69 -7.89
N ARG A 215 17.59 -5.98 -7.02
CA ARG A 215 18.66 -5.05 -7.43
C ARG A 215 19.92 -5.74 -7.94
N SER A 216 20.25 -6.92 -7.42
CA SER A 216 21.41 -7.71 -7.90
C SER A 216 21.19 -8.31 -9.30
N SER A 217 19.94 -8.36 -9.75
CA SER A 217 19.54 -8.95 -11.04
C SER A 217 19.27 -7.91 -12.13
N SER A 218 19.36 -6.62 -11.80
CA SER A 218 19.11 -5.48 -12.70
C SER A 218 20.44 -4.88 -13.19
#